data_AF-A0A967APN6-F1
#
_entry.id   AF-A0A967APN6-F1
#
_cell.length_a   1.000
_cell.length_b   1.000
_cell.length_c   1.000
_cell.angle_alpha   90.00
_cell.angle_beta   90.00
_cell.angle_gamma   90.00
#
_symmetry.space_group_name_H-M   'P 1'
#
loop_
_entity.id
_entity.type
_entity.pdbx_description
1 polymer ?
#
loop_
_entity_poly.entity_id
_entity_poly.type
_entity_poly.pdbx_seq_one_letter_code
_entity_poly.pdbx_strand_id
1 'polypeptide(L)' 'VRFTSIDPLYSAMRQEWETGVNYIIAGHNARISAFYRYGDLNTKGFFSNFGPNATGNKVDSFHVALQLQY' A
#
# COMPACT_ATOMS: atom_id res chain seq x y z
N VAL A 1 -9.38 -5.24 -5.25
CA VAL A 1 -9.27 -4.68 -3.88
C VAL A 1 -8.38 -5.58 -3.06
N ARG A 2 -7.49 -4.99 -2.27
CA ARG A 2 -6.57 -5.69 -1.35
C ARG A 2 -6.67 -5.05 0.03
N PHE A 3 -6.68 -5.88 1.06
CA PHE A 3 -6.58 -5.45 2.45
C PHE A 3 -5.29 -6.02 3.05
N THR A 4 -4.56 -5.18 3.78
CA THR A 4 -3.33 -5.59 4.49
C THR A 4 -3.43 -5.19 5.95
N SER A 5 -3.11 -6.11 6.86
CA SER A 5 -2.96 -5.84 8.28
C SER A 5 -1.68 -6.49 8.80
N ILE A 6 -1.02 -5.84 9.76
CA ILE A 6 0.26 -6.25 10.31
C ILE A 6 0.16 -6.20 11.85
N ASP A 7 0.44 -7.34 12.52
CA ASP A 7 0.36 -7.43 13.99
C ASP A 7 1.50 -8.23 14.65
N PRO A 8 2.74 -7.68 14.67
CA PRO A 8 3.84 -8.20 15.48
C PRO A 8 3.68 -7.76 16.94
N LEU A 9 3.00 -8.61 17.71
CA LEU A 9 2.89 -8.66 19.18
C LEU A 9 2.46 -7.43 19.99
N TYR A 10 2.39 -6.22 19.43
CA TYR A 10 1.38 -5.18 19.67
C TYR A 10 1.61 -4.05 18.66
N SER A 11 1.14 -4.15 17.42
CA SER A 11 1.38 -3.11 16.40
C SER A 11 0.23 -2.11 16.27
N ALA A 12 -0.40 -1.74 17.41
CA ALA A 12 -1.65 -0.98 17.57
C ALA A 12 -2.46 -0.84 16.26
N MET A 13 -3.03 -1.97 15.81
CA MET A 13 -3.88 -2.16 14.63
C MET A 13 -3.49 -1.32 13.40
N ARG A 14 -2.39 -1.71 12.76
CA ARG A 14 -2.04 -1.23 11.42
C ARG A 14 -2.91 -1.88 10.36
N GLN A 15 -3.49 -1.05 9.51
CA GLN A 15 -4.31 -1.53 8.41
C GLN A 15 -4.24 -0.61 7.20
N GLU A 16 -4.34 -1.20 6.02
CA GLU A 16 -4.37 -0.48 4.75
C GLU A 16 -5.30 -1.17 3.77
N TRP A 17 -6.14 -0.36 3.15
CA TRP A 17 -6.97 -0.71 2.02
C TRP A 17 -6.34 -0.18 0.74
N GLU A 18 -6.27 -1.04 -0.26
CA GLU A 18 -5.80 -0.70 -1.59
C GLU A 18 -6.85 -1.07 -2.63
N THR A 19 -7.17 -0.11 -3.49
CA THR A 19 -8.06 -0.30 -4.62
C THR A 19 -7.43 0.29 -5.87
N GLY A 20 -7.61 -0.34 -7.01
CA GLY A 20 -6.96 0.12 -8.23
C GLY A 20 -7.30 -0.74 -9.43
N VAL A 21 -6.87 -0.24 -10.57
CA VAL A 21 -7.04 -0.85 -11.88
C VAL A 21 -5.68 -1.06 -12.52
N ASN A 22 -5.57 -2.14 -13.28
CA ASN A 22 -4.41 -2.43 -14.11
C ASN A 22 -4.89 -2.52 -15.56
N TYR A 23 -4.23 -1.80 -16.44
CA TYR A 23 -4.45 -1.89 -17.88
C TYR A 23 -3.22 -2.52 -18.53
N ILE A 24 -3.43 -3.62 -19.26
CA ILE A 24 -2.39 -4.34 -19.99
C ILE A 24 -2.38 -3.83 -21.43
N ILE A 25 -1.22 -3.34 -21.87
CA ILE A 25 -0.99 -2.94 -23.24
C ILE A 25 -0.60 -4.19 -24.01
N ALA A 26 -1.58 -4.75 -24.73
CA ALA A 26 -1.37 -5.92 -25.56
C ALA A 26 -0.24 -5.67 -26.59
N GLY A 27 0.55 -6.72 -26.84
CA GLY A 27 1.63 -6.69 -27.83
C GLY A 27 2.93 -5.98 -27.41
N HIS A 28 2.98 -5.38 -26.22
CA HIS A 28 4.14 -4.60 -25.76
C HIS A 28 4.67 -5.01 -24.38
N ASN A 29 4.11 -6.10 -23.80
CA ASN A 29 4.42 -6.56 -22.44
C ASN A 29 4.47 -5.41 -21.42
N ALA A 30 3.60 -4.41 -21.62
CA ALA A 30 3.59 -3.19 -20.85
C ALA A 30 2.30 -3.11 -20.02
N ARG A 31 2.41 -2.53 -18.83
CA ARG A 31 1.30 -2.37 -17.89
C ARG A 31 1.28 -0.96 -17.33
N ILE A 32 0.09 -0.37 -17.34
CA ILE A 32 -0.21 0.85 -16.58
C ILE A 32 -1.06 0.46 -15.38
N SER A 33 -0.72 0.99 -14.22
CA SER A 33 -1.41 0.74 -12.96
C SER A 33 -1.80 2.06 -12.32
N ALA A 34 -3.06 2.18 -11.90
CA ALA A 34 -3.53 3.30 -11.08
C ALA A 34 -4.20 2.75 -9.83
N PHE A 35 -3.73 3.17 -8.65
CA PHE A 35 -4.22 2.63 -7.38
C PHE A 35 -4.20 3.68 -6.27
N TYR A 36 -5.19 3.55 -5.40
CA TYR A 36 -5.40 4.35 -4.21
C TYR A 36 -5.15 3.49 -2.98
N ARG A 37 -4.43 4.05 -2.01
CA ARG A 37 -4.15 3.41 -0.71
C ARG A 37 -4.69 4.31 0.40
N TYR A 38 -5.38 3.70 1.35
CA TYR A 38 -5.84 4.35 2.57
C TYR A 38 -5.47 3.51 3.78
N GLY A 39 -4.68 4.07 4.67
CA GLY A 39 -4.22 3.33 5.84
C GLY A 39 -3.18 4.09 6.64
N ASP A 40 -2.73 3.45 7.71
CA ASP A 40 -1.74 3.99 8.64
C ASP A 40 -0.43 3.19 8.62
N LEU A 41 -0.27 2.28 7.65
CA LEU A 41 0.92 1.45 7.49
C LEU A 41 2.19 2.30 7.28
N ASN A 42 2.10 3.35 6.45
CA ASN A 42 3.27 4.18 6.13
C ASN A 42 3.61 5.18 7.26
N THR A 43 2.59 5.75 7.89
CA THR A 43 2.74 6.79 8.92
C THR A 43 3.14 6.23 10.29
N LYS A 44 2.77 4.98 10.61
CA LYS A 44 3.19 4.32 11.85
C LYS A 44 4.66 3.83 11.81
N GLY A 45 5.36 3.99 10.69
CA GLY A 45 6.77 3.66 10.54
C GLY A 45 7.02 2.17 10.31
N PHE A 46 7.48 1.84 9.09
CA PHE A 46 7.74 0.45 8.66
C PHE A 46 9.03 -0.15 9.24
N PHE A 47 9.93 0.66 9.80
CA PHE A 47 11.25 0.22 10.27
C PHE A 47 11.65 0.77 11.64
N SER A 48 10.91 1.74 12.18
CA SER A 48 11.32 2.51 13.36
C SER A 48 10.63 2.07 14.66
N ASN A 49 9.46 1.44 14.59
CA ASN A 49 8.76 0.95 15.77
C ASN A 49 7.73 -0.11 15.37
N PHE A 50 7.77 -1.30 15.95
CA PHE A 50 6.72 -2.32 15.80
C PHE A 50 6.00 -2.62 17.12
N GLY A 51 6.31 -1.86 18.17
CA GLY A 51 5.82 -2.09 19.52
C GLY A 51 4.45 -1.47 19.84
N PRO A 52 3.90 -1.77 21.03
CA PRO A 52 2.52 -1.49 21.46
C PRO A 52 2.01 -0.08 21.29
N ASN A 53 2.92 0.89 21.30
CA ASN A 53 2.59 2.30 21.31
C ASN A 53 2.81 2.95 19.94
N ALA A 54 2.82 2.17 18.85
CA ALA A 54 2.98 2.69 17.50
C ALA A 54 1.78 3.59 17.10
N THR A 55 2.03 4.89 17.04
CA THR A 55 1.04 5.91 16.63
C THR A 55 1.30 6.40 15.22
N GLY A 56 0.24 6.69 14.48
CA GLY A 56 0.31 7.28 13.14
C GLY A 56 -1.08 7.50 12.58
N ASN A 57 -1.20 8.46 11.66
CA ASN A 57 -2.48 8.87 11.09
C ASN A 57 -2.85 7.98 9.90
N LYS A 58 -4.15 7.71 9.74
CA LYS A 58 -4.65 7.15 8.48
C LYS A 58 -4.52 8.22 7.41
N VAL A 59 -3.79 7.91 6.35
CA VAL A 59 -3.54 8.80 5.22
C VAL A 59 -4.00 8.15 3.94
N ASP A 60 -4.49 8.98 3.05
CA ASP A 60 -4.80 8.63 1.68
C ASP A 60 -3.62 8.94 0.75
N SER A 61 -3.48 8.11 -0.29
CA SER A 61 -2.46 8.31 -1.32
C SER A 61 -2.90 7.72 -2.64
N PHE A 62 -2.62 8.45 -3.72
CA PHE A 62 -2.89 8.02 -5.09
C PHE A 62 -1.58 7.78 -5.82
N HIS A 63 -1.48 6.65 -6.50
CA HIS A 63 -0.29 6.21 -7.20
C HIS A 63 -0.61 5.82 -8.64
N VAL A 64 0.30 6.20 -9.54
CA VAL A 64 0.31 5.77 -10.94
C VAL A 64 1.67 5.14 -11.23
N ALA A 65 1.66 3.99 -11.89
CA ALA A 65 2.88 3.27 -12.24
C ALA A 65 2.84 2.79 -13.69
N LEU A 66 4.01 2.78 -14.32
CA LEU A 66 4.27 2.20 -15.63
C LEU A 66 5.29 1.08 -15.47
N GLN A 67 5.01 -0.08 -16.04
CA GLN A 67 5.95 -1.19 -16.14
C GLN A 67 6.12 -1.56 -17.61
N LEU A 68 7.37 -1.67 -18.04
CA LEU A 68 7.78 -2.12 -19.37
C LEU A 68 8.65 -3.37 -19.19
N GLN A 69 8.42 -4.41 -20.00
CA GLN A 69 9.25 -5.60 -20.02
C GLN A 69 9.70 -5.87 -21.47
N TYR A 70 11.01 -5.96 -21.66
CA TYR A 70 11.66 -6.27 -22.93
C TYR A 70 12.23 -7.69 -22.93
#